data_AF-A0A7C9D5R8-F1
#
_entry.id   AF-A0A7C9D5R8-F1
#
_cell.length_a   1.000
_cell.length_b   1.000
_cell.length_c   1.000
_cell.angle_alpha   90.00
_cell.angle_beta   90.00
_cell.angle_gamma   90.00
#
_symmetry.space_group_name_H-M   'P 1'
#
loop_
_entity.id
_entity.type
_entity.pdbx_description
1 polymer ?
#
loop_
_entity_poly.entity_id
_entity_poly.type
_entity_poly.pdbx_seq_one_letter_code
_entity_poly.pdbx_strand_id
1 'polypeptide(L)'
;IGLLFSIASMVVAAVVEGVRRERAIAAGEIPGPSKMSALWLAPQFCLFGLSGSMFLVAQIELYYSDLPRSMSSISSNLGGLGMCVASLVASLIMSLIDHITKRGGQQSWISTDVNKG
;
A
#
# COMPACT_ATOMS: atom_id res chain seq x y z
N ILE A 1 3.93 17.32 -4.77
CA ILE A 1 4.90 16.99 -3.67
C ILE A 1 4.52 15.68 -2.98
N GLY A 2 3.25 15.45 -2.60
CA GLY A 2 2.81 14.17 -1.98
C GLY A 2 3.21 12.92 -2.76
N LEU A 3 3.06 12.92 -4.10
CA LEU A 3 3.50 11.80 -4.96
C LEU A 3 4.99 11.45 -4.82
N LEU A 4 5.86 12.43 -4.57
CA LEU A 4 7.29 12.18 -4.35
C LEU A 4 7.51 11.38 -3.06
N PHE A 5 6.77 11.69 -2.00
CA PHE A 5 6.81 10.93 -0.75
C PHE A 5 6.21 9.53 -0.90
N SER A 6 5.21 9.34 -1.75
CA SER A 6 4.68 8.01 -2.10
C SER A 6 5.74 7.14 -2.79
N ILE A 7 6.44 7.70 -3.78
CA ILE A 7 7.54 7.00 -4.47
C ILE A 7 8.67 6.68 -3.47
N ALA A 8 9.06 7.65 -2.64
CA ALA A 8 10.09 7.44 -1.62
C ALA A 8 9.69 6.35 -0.61
N SER A 9 8.42 6.30 -0.19
CA SER A 9 7.88 5.25 0.69
C SER A 9 8.05 3.87 0.07
N MET A 10 7.73 3.72 -1.22
CA MET A 10 7.88 2.44 -1.94
C MET A 10 9.35 2.03 -2.08
N VAL A 11 10.26 2.98 -2.33
CA VAL A 11 11.71 2.72 -2.36
C VAL A 11 12.21 2.23 -1.00
N VAL A 12 11.80 2.89 0.09
CA VAL A 12 12.16 2.47 1.45
C VAL A 12 11.62 1.06 1.74
N ALA A 13 10.38 0.77 1.34
CA ALA A 13 9.78 -0.55 1.50
C ALA A 13 10.60 -1.64 0.79
N ALA A 14 11.03 -1.38 -0.45
CA ALA A 14 11.86 -2.30 -1.21
C ALA A 14 13.22 -2.55 -0.54
N VAL A 15 13.86 -1.51 0.01
CA VAL A 15 15.13 -1.64 0.74
C VAL A 15 14.96 -2.44 2.03
N VAL A 16 13.93 -2.13 2.83
CA VAL A 16 13.65 -2.84 4.09
C VAL A 16 13.37 -4.32 3.83
N GLU A 17 12.59 -4.63 2.80
CA GLU A 17 12.29 -6.00 2.40
C GLU A 17 13.53 -6.73 1.88
N GLY A 18 14.41 -6.04 1.14
CA GLY A 18 15.72 -6.57 0.74
C GLY A 18 16.56 -6.99 1.93
N VAL A 19 16.69 -6.11 2.94
CA VAL A 19 17.42 -6.42 4.19
C VAL A 19 16.78 -7.57 4.97
N ARG A 20 15.44 -7.60 5.05
CA ARG A 20 14.71 -8.69 5.72
C ARG A 20 14.99 -10.03 5.05
N ARG A 21 14.94 -10.07 3.71
CA ARG A 21 15.17 -11.27 2.90
C ARG A 21 16.61 -11.77 3.02
N GLU A 22 17.60 -10.89 2.93
CA GLU A 22 19.01 -11.26 3.11
C GLU A 22 19.27 -11.89 4.50
N ARG A 23 18.70 -11.29 5.56
CA ARG A 23 18.82 -11.83 6.92
C ARG A 23 18.15 -13.19 7.06
N ALA A 24 16.97 -13.37 6.46
CA ALA A 24 16.26 -14.66 6.49
C ALA A 24 17.06 -15.77 5.79
N ILE A 25 17.68 -15.47 4.64
CA ILE A 25 18.54 -16.40 3.90
C ILE A 25 19.79 -16.75 4.73
N ALA A 26 20.48 -15.75 5.29
CA ALA A 26 21.71 -15.96 6.06
C ALA A 26 21.49 -16.75 7.36
N ALA A 27 20.33 -16.59 8.00
CA ALA A 27 19.97 -17.31 9.22
C ALA A 27 19.46 -18.75 8.95
N GLY A 28 19.29 -19.16 7.69
CA GLY A 28 18.67 -20.43 7.34
C GLY A 28 17.19 -20.53 7.74
N GLU A 29 16.54 -19.39 8.02
CA GLU A 29 15.16 -19.30 8.53
C GLU A 29 14.12 -19.37 7.41
N ILE A 30 14.43 -20.07 6.32
CA ILE A 30 13.47 -20.34 5.23
C ILE A 30 13.09 -21.82 5.33
N PRO A 31 11.90 -22.17 5.86
CA PRO A 31 10.76 -21.32 6.23
C PRO A 31 10.69 -20.97 7.74
N GLY A 32 10.41 -19.71 8.08
CA GLY A 32 10.26 -19.25 9.47
C GLY A 32 9.97 -17.74 9.62
N PRO A 33 9.38 -17.31 10.76
CA PRO A 33 9.11 -15.89 11.02
C PRO A 33 10.42 -15.11 11.19
N SER A 34 10.54 -13.98 10.50
CA SER A 34 11.72 -13.11 10.60
C SER A 34 11.85 -12.53 12.00
N LYS A 35 13.04 -12.62 12.60
CA LYS A 35 13.40 -11.99 13.90
C LYS A 35 13.54 -10.46 13.83
N MET A 36 13.09 -9.82 12.75
CA MET A 36 13.23 -8.38 12.53
C MET A 36 12.17 -7.61 13.33
N SER A 37 12.59 -6.54 14.02
CA SER A 37 11.66 -5.68 14.75
C SER A 37 10.67 -4.99 13.80
N ALA A 38 9.40 -4.89 14.20
CA ALA A 38 8.37 -4.17 13.45
C ALA A 38 8.70 -2.67 13.26
N LEU A 39 9.61 -2.12 14.07
CA LEU A 39 10.06 -0.72 13.96
C LEU A 39 10.70 -0.41 12.60
N TRP A 40 11.20 -1.41 11.87
CA TRP A 40 11.74 -1.23 10.53
C TRP A 40 10.69 -0.81 9.48
N LEU A 41 9.40 -0.99 9.76
CA LEU A 41 8.32 -0.48 8.90
C LEU A 41 7.98 0.99 9.21
N ALA A 42 8.46 1.55 10.32
CA ALA A 42 8.21 2.95 10.67
C ALA A 42 8.62 3.94 9.54
N PRO A 43 9.82 3.87 8.93
CA PRO A 43 10.21 4.86 7.93
C PRO A 43 9.31 4.87 6.68
N GLN A 44 8.93 3.70 6.15
CA GLN A 44 8.02 3.61 5.00
C GLN A 44 6.62 4.16 5.35
N PHE A 45 6.12 3.92 6.56
CA PHE A 45 4.81 4.39 7.01
C PHE A 45 4.79 5.89 7.32
N CYS A 46 5.88 6.45 7.87
CA CYS A 46 6.00 7.90 8.05
C CYS A 46 5.90 8.63 6.70
N LEU A 47 6.62 8.14 5.69
CA LEU A 47 6.58 8.72 4.33
C LEU A 47 5.20 8.55 3.67
N PHE A 48 4.59 7.37 3.83
CA PHE A 48 3.24 7.12 3.33
C PHE A 48 2.21 8.05 3.99
N GLY A 49 2.30 8.25 5.30
CA GLY A 49 1.45 9.19 6.05
C GLY A 49 1.61 10.62 5.56
N LEU A 50 2.84 11.10 5.39
CA LEU A 50 3.12 12.43 4.82
C LEU A 50 2.52 12.59 3.42
N SER A 51 2.68 11.58 2.56
CA SER A 51 2.05 11.55 1.24
C SER A 51 0.53 11.69 1.33
N GLY A 52 -0.11 10.91 2.21
CA GLY A 52 -1.56 10.92 2.43
C GLY A 52 -2.07 12.27 2.92
N SER A 53 -1.38 12.91 3.87
CA SER A 53 -1.74 14.24 4.37
C SER A 53 -1.68 15.30 3.26
N MET A 54 -0.63 15.29 2.42
CA MET A 54 -0.52 16.24 1.31
C MET A 54 -1.58 15.98 0.23
N PHE A 55 -1.89 14.71 -0.05
CA PHE A 55 -2.97 14.36 -0.97
C PHE A 55 -4.32 14.88 -0.48
N LEU A 56 -4.61 14.73 0.82
CA LEU A 56 -5.84 15.24 1.41
C LEU A 56 -5.96 16.76 1.28
N VAL A 57 -4.90 17.51 1.56
CA VAL A 57 -4.89 18.97 1.39
C VAL A 57 -5.18 19.35 -0.07
N ALA A 58 -4.51 18.70 -1.03
CA ALA A 58 -4.72 18.96 -2.45
C ALA A 58 -6.17 18.63 -2.89
N GLN A 59 -6.75 17.55 -2.38
CA GLN A 59 -8.12 17.15 -2.68
C GLN A 59 -9.14 18.17 -2.15
N ILE A 60 -8.92 18.67 -0.93
CA ILE A 60 -9.75 19.71 -0.32
C ILE A 60 -9.67 21.01 -1.13
N GLU A 61 -8.46 21.42 -1.52
CA GLU A 61 -8.25 22.64 -2.31
C GLU A 61 -8.93 22.55 -3.69
N LEU A 62 -8.82 21.40 -4.36
CA LEU A 62 -9.54 21.12 -5.62
C LEU A 62 -11.06 21.25 -5.44
N TYR A 63 -11.61 20.66 -4.38
CA TYR A 63 -13.03 20.74 -4.11
C TYR A 63 -13.51 22.17 -3.82
N TYR A 64 -12.70 22.98 -3.12
CA TYR A 64 -13.04 24.38 -2.90
C TYR A 64 -12.88 25.27 -4.14
N SER A 65 -11.95 24.94 -5.04
CA SER A 65 -11.77 25.66 -6.31
C SER A 65 -12.95 25.44 -7.27
N ASP A 66 -13.40 24.20 -7.39
CA ASP A 66 -14.26 23.80 -8.51
C ASP A 66 -15.73 23.57 -8.12
N LEU A 67 -16.06 23.41 -6.83
CA LEU A 67 -17.43 23.19 -6.37
C LEU A 67 -18.02 24.44 -5.67
N PRO A 68 -19.27 24.82 -5.97
CA PRO A 68 -19.95 25.90 -5.27
C PRO A 68 -20.21 25.53 -3.80
N ARG A 69 -20.17 26.51 -2.88
CA ARG A 69 -20.31 26.29 -1.43
C ARG A 69 -21.58 25.52 -1.01
N SER A 70 -22.64 25.55 -1.81
CA SER A 70 -23.87 24.78 -1.57
C SER A 70 -23.72 23.26 -1.76
N MET A 71 -22.62 22.80 -2.37
CA MET A 71 -22.35 21.39 -2.67
C MET A 71 -21.36 20.71 -1.71
N SER A 72 -21.18 21.25 -0.51
CA SER A 72 -20.24 20.70 0.48
C SER A 72 -20.52 19.23 0.83
N SER A 73 -21.78 18.77 0.84
CA SER A 73 -22.09 17.36 1.13
C SER A 73 -21.72 16.43 -0.05
N ILE A 74 -21.85 16.91 -1.29
CA ILE A 74 -21.46 16.17 -2.50
C ILE A 74 -19.94 16.01 -2.54
N SER A 75 -19.20 17.05 -2.16
CA SER A 75 -17.73 17.01 -2.07
C SER A 75 -17.26 15.90 -1.11
N SER A 76 -17.80 15.86 0.12
CA SER A 76 -17.41 14.84 1.11
C SER A 76 -17.79 13.42 0.68
N ASN A 77 -18.97 13.26 0.08
CA ASN A 77 -19.42 11.95 -0.42
C ASN A 77 -18.59 11.48 -1.62
N LEU A 78 -18.14 12.37 -2.50
CA LEU A 78 -17.35 12.01 -3.67
C LEU A 78 -15.98 11.44 -3.26
N GLY A 79 -15.35 12.01 -2.23
CA GLY A 79 -14.12 11.47 -1.65
C GLY A 79 -14.31 10.05 -1.09
N GLY A 80 -15.39 9.85 -0.31
CA GLY A 80 -15.75 8.53 0.23
C GLY A 80 -16.05 7.50 -0.87
N LEU A 81 -16.83 7.88 -1.89
CA LEU A 81 -17.12 7.03 -3.04
C LEU A 81 -15.85 6.65 -3.81
N GLY A 82 -14.94 7.60 -4.01
CA GLY A 82 -13.62 7.34 -4.61
C GLY A 82 -12.85 6.27 -3.84
N MET A 83 -12.85 6.34 -2.51
CA MET A 83 -12.20 5.33 -1.66
C MET A 83 -12.88 3.96 -1.75
N CYS A 84 -14.21 3.92 -1.80
CA CYS A 84 -14.96 2.67 -2.00
C CYS A 84 -14.60 2.02 -3.35
N VAL A 85 -14.60 2.79 -4.44
CA VAL A 85 -14.23 2.31 -5.77
C VAL A 85 -12.79 1.82 -5.77
N ALA A 86 -11.85 2.57 -5.20
CA ALA A 86 -10.44 2.16 -5.10
C ALA A 86 -10.28 0.83 -4.36
N SER A 87 -11.01 0.63 -3.26
CA SER A 87 -10.97 -0.61 -2.47
C SER A 87 -11.54 -1.81 -3.22
N LEU A 88 -12.63 -1.62 -3.98
CA LEU A 88 -13.19 -2.66 -4.84
C LEU A 88 -12.21 -3.06 -5.95
N VAL A 89 -11.62 -2.07 -6.63
CA VAL A 89 -10.62 -2.31 -7.68
C VAL A 89 -9.40 -3.05 -7.11
N ALA A 90 -8.88 -2.64 -5.95
CA ALA A 90 -7.77 -3.32 -5.29
C ALA A 90 -8.10 -4.79 -4.96
N SER A 91 -9.31 -5.04 -4.44
CA SER A 91 -9.78 -6.38 -4.12
C SER A 91 -9.93 -7.26 -5.36
N LEU A 92 -10.43 -6.70 -6.46
CA LEU A 92 -10.54 -7.38 -7.75
C LEU A 92 -9.16 -7.75 -8.30
N ILE A 93 -8.21 -6.83 -8.27
CA ILE A 93 -6.82 -7.07 -8.71
C ILE A 93 -6.19 -8.20 -7.88
N MET A 94 -6.27 -8.12 -6.56
CA MET A 94 -5.75 -9.15 -5.65
C MET A 94 -6.37 -10.51 -5.92
N SER A 95 -7.70 -10.57 -6.10
CA SER A 95 -8.42 -11.82 -6.39
C SER A 95 -8.04 -12.41 -7.74
N LEU A 96 -7.83 -11.55 -8.75
CA LEU A 96 -7.41 -11.98 -10.08
C LEU A 96 -5.99 -12.55 -10.05
N ILE A 97 -5.05 -11.86 -9.39
CA ILE A 97 -3.68 -12.32 -9.24
C ILE A 97 -3.65 -13.66 -8.49
N ASP A 98 -4.39 -13.76 -7.37
CA ASP A 98 -4.50 -15.00 -6.61
C ASP A 98 -5.03 -16.15 -7.46
N HIS A 99 -6.08 -15.92 -8.26
CA HIS A 99 -6.64 -16.93 -9.15
C HIS A 99 -5.67 -17.35 -10.26
N ILE A 100 -4.98 -16.39 -10.88
CA ILE A 100 -4.03 -16.66 -11.98
C ILE A 100 -2.81 -17.41 -11.45
N THR A 101 -2.22 -16.98 -10.34
CA THR A 101 -0.99 -17.61 -9.82
C THR A 101 -1.25 -18.98 -9.21
N LYS A 102 -2.44 -19.25 -8.66
CA LYS A 102 -2.81 -20.59 -8.17
C LYS A 102 -3.06 -21.62 -9.28
N ARG A 103 -3.26 -21.21 -10.54
CA ARG A 103 -3.50 -22.16 -11.63
C ARG A 103 -2.28 -23.07 -11.82
N GLY A 104 -2.53 -24.39 -11.81
CA GLY A 104 -1.48 -25.40 -11.95
C GLY A 104 -0.99 -26.01 -10.63
N GLY A 105 -1.66 -25.76 -9.51
CA GLY A 105 -1.33 -26.34 -8.21
C GLY A 105 -0.15 -25.67 -7.49
N GLN A 106 0.29 -24.51 -7.98
CA GLN A 106 1.34 -23.71 -7.36
C GLN A 106 0.79 -22.82 -6.24
N GLN A 107 1.67 -22.43 -5.30
CA GLN A 107 1.35 -21.45 -4.27
C GLN A 107 1.02 -20.10 -4.89
N SER A 108 0.10 -19.37 -4.27
CA SER A 108 -0.23 -18.02 -4.72
C SER A 108 0.93 -17.07 -4.49
N TRP A 109 1.10 -16.11 -5.39
CA TRP A 109 2.05 -15.01 -5.19
C TRP A 109 1.68 -14.16 -3.97
N ILE A 110 0.39 -14.14 -3.58
CA ILE A 110 -0.13 -13.41 -2.42
C ILE A 110 -0.35 -14.37 -1.23
N SER A 111 0.50 -15.38 -1.08
CA SER A 111 0.44 -16.28 0.07
C SER A 111 0.65 -15.52 1.38
N THR A 112 -0.07 -15.91 2.43
CA THR A 112 0.07 -15.33 3.79
C THR A 112 1.49 -15.48 4.36
N ASP A 113 2.25 -16.45 3.84
CA ASP A 113 3.65 -16.64 4.15
C ASP A 113 4.51 -15.91 3.10
N VAL A 114 5.09 -14.78 3.51
CA VAL A 114 5.94 -13.92 2.67
C VAL A 114 7.19 -14.66 2.16
N ASN A 115 7.57 -15.78 2.78
CA ASN A 115 8.70 -16.59 2.31
C ASN A 115 8.31 -17.62 1.24
N LYS A 116 7.01 -17.75 0.93
CA LYS A 116 6.48 -18.72 -0.07
C LYS A 116 6.00 -18.06 -1.38
N GLY A 117 6.02 -16.72 -1.44
CA GLY A 117 5.71 -15.93 -2.64
C GLY A 117 6.96 -15.44 -3.37
#